data_AF-A0A3R7KHB3-F1
#
_entry.id   AF-A0A3R7KHB3-F1
#
_cell.length_a   1.000
_cell.length_b   1.000
_cell.length_c   1.000
_cell.angle_alpha   90.00
_cell.angle_beta   90.00
_cell.angle_gamma   90.00
#
_symmetry.space_group_name_H-M   'P 1'
#
loop_
_entity.id
_entity.type
_entity.pdbx_description
1 polymer ?
#
loop_
_entity_poly.entity_id
_entity_poly.type
_entity_poly.pdbx_seq_one_letter_code
_entity_poly.pdbx_strand_id
1 'polypeptide(L)'
;MMRRSLLYNLHSAEEGPGTVLGKRFKLAYRSRHGLVKIYKVMNVSAASKAWVMDPKNRKCSPPGSWLCAGQYPPAKEIQEMLAKRIDYGQLEDFNRGKRDDAYYRAYMRRIRSE
;
A
#
# COMPACT_ATOMS: atom_id res chain seq x y z
N MET A 1 -1.06 20.21 4.35
CA MET A 1 -0.86 18.95 3.58
C MET A 1 -0.72 17.69 4.45
N MET A 2 0.13 17.67 5.49
CA MET A 2 0.51 16.43 6.20
C MET A 2 -0.61 15.72 6.96
N ARG A 3 -1.57 16.45 7.55
CA ARG A 3 -2.71 15.86 8.28
C ARG A 3 -3.60 14.95 7.43
N ARG A 4 -3.51 15.01 6.10
CA ARG A 4 -4.26 14.11 5.19
C ARG A 4 -3.51 12.81 4.88
N SER A 5 -2.22 12.71 5.22
CA SER A 5 -1.39 11.53 4.95
C SER A 5 -1.75 10.38 5.88
N LEU A 6 -1.91 9.18 5.30
CA LEU A 6 -2.15 7.96 6.07
C LEU A 6 -0.99 7.66 7.02
N LEU A 7 0.25 7.79 6.54
CA LEU A 7 1.45 7.49 7.33
C LEU A 7 1.57 8.45 8.52
N TYR A 8 1.38 9.75 8.28
CA TYR A 8 1.39 10.75 9.35
C TYR A 8 0.35 10.40 10.41
N ASN A 9 -0.89 10.12 9.99
CA ASN A 9 -1.95 9.81 10.92
C ASN A 9 -1.76 8.47 11.65
N LEU A 10 -1.18 7.44 11.03
CA LEU A 10 -0.82 6.19 11.74
C LEU A 10 0.28 6.44 12.77
N HIS A 11 1.27 7.26 12.44
CA HIS A 11 2.36 7.56 13.38
C HIS A 11 1.90 8.46 14.53
N SER A 12 1.19 9.54 14.23
CA SER A 12 0.79 10.59 15.18
C SER A 12 -0.47 10.27 15.95
N ALA A 13 -1.32 9.33 15.50
CA ALA A 13 -2.51 8.97 16.24
C ALA A 13 -2.11 8.36 17.59
N GLU A 14 -2.36 9.14 18.65
CA GLU A 14 -2.54 8.63 20.00
C GLU A 14 -3.94 8.01 20.09
N GLU A 15 -4.03 6.88 20.78
CA GLU A 15 -5.19 6.02 20.85
C GLU A 15 -6.44 6.78 21.32
N GLY A 16 -7.37 7.05 20.40
CA GLY A 16 -8.68 7.63 20.71
C GLY A 16 -9.78 6.89 19.93
N PRO A 17 -10.80 6.30 20.60
CA PRO A 17 -11.83 5.46 19.98
C PRO A 17 -12.81 6.20 19.03
N GLY A 18 -12.55 7.47 18.67
CA GLY A 18 -13.42 8.29 17.82
C GLY A 18 -12.87 8.66 16.44
N THR A 19 -11.62 8.30 16.11
CA THR A 19 -11.00 8.75 14.86
C THR A 19 -11.37 7.84 13.67
N VAL A 20 -11.45 8.42 12.46
CA VAL A 20 -11.69 7.68 11.19
C VAL A 20 -10.69 6.53 11.01
N LEU A 21 -9.48 6.68 11.56
CA LEU A 21 -8.45 5.65 11.55
C LEU A 21 -8.87 4.41 12.34
N GLY A 22 -9.44 4.56 13.53
CA GLY A 22 -9.81 3.45 14.41
C GLY A 22 -10.83 2.48 13.82
N LYS A 23 -11.65 2.95 12.87
CA LYS A 23 -12.60 2.09 12.12
C LYS A 23 -11.90 1.21 11.07
N ARG A 24 -10.74 1.61 10.56
CA ARG A 24 -10.03 0.95 9.44
C ARG A 24 -8.74 0.26 9.87
N PHE A 25 -8.09 0.77 10.90
CA PHE A 25 -6.83 0.26 11.43
C PHE A 25 -6.92 0.18 12.96
N LYS A 26 -6.59 -0.99 13.51
CA LYS A 26 -6.49 -1.21 14.94
C LYS A 26 -5.03 -1.47 15.31
N LEU A 27 -4.49 -0.75 16.29
CA LEU A 27 -3.13 -1.02 16.78
C LEU A 27 -3.11 -2.43 17.40
N ALA A 28 -2.23 -3.28 16.89
CA ALA A 28 -2.05 -4.66 17.34
C ALA A 28 -0.85 -4.81 18.26
N TYR A 29 0.21 -4.04 18.00
CA TYR A 29 1.42 -4.04 18.82
C TYR A 29 2.14 -2.69 18.75
N ARG A 30 2.73 -2.28 19.87
CA ARG A 30 3.62 -1.13 19.98
C ARG A 30 4.88 -1.58 20.70
N SER A 31 6.05 -1.30 20.13
CA SER A 31 7.32 -1.59 20.79
C SER A 31 7.50 -0.72 22.04
N ARG A 32 8.34 -1.17 22.97
CA ARG A 32 8.60 -0.48 24.27
C ARG A 32 8.87 1.01 24.11
N HIS A 33 9.63 1.39 23.09
CA HIS A 33 10.02 2.78 22.82
C HIS A 33 9.18 3.45 21.71
N GLY A 34 8.11 2.79 21.24
CA GLY A 34 7.24 3.34 20.20
C GLY A 34 7.85 3.47 18.81
N LEU A 35 9.05 2.92 18.59
CA LEU A 35 9.75 2.92 17.30
C LEU A 35 9.03 2.06 16.24
N VAL A 36 8.30 1.03 16.69
CA VAL A 36 7.55 0.13 15.82
C VAL A 36 6.10 0.09 16.30
N LYS A 37 5.18 0.31 15.36
CA LYS A 37 3.74 0.15 15.54
C LYS A 37 3.21 -0.79 14.46
N ILE A 38 2.55 -1.87 14.88
CA ILE A 38 1.93 -2.84 13.97
C ILE A 38 0.42 -2.64 14.03
N TYR A 39 -0.20 -2.42 12.88
CA TYR A 39 -1.64 -2.20 12.76
C TYR A 39 -2.31 -3.38 12.05
N LYS A 40 -3.46 -3.80 12.56
CA LYS A 40 -4.38 -4.72 11.89
C LYS A 40 -5.35 -3.92 11.02
N VAL A 41 -5.43 -4.27 9.73
CA VAL A 41 -6.44 -3.74 8.82
C VAL A 41 -7.80 -4.37 9.15
N MET A 42 -8.76 -3.52 9.45
CA MET A 42 -10.13 -3.90 9.83
C MET A 42 -11.04 -3.87 8.60
N ASN A 43 -12.21 -4.52 8.70
CA ASN A 43 -13.27 -4.53 7.66
C ASN A 43 -12.83 -5.03 6.28
N VAL A 44 -11.85 -5.94 6.23
CA VAL A 44 -11.50 -6.65 4.99
C VAL A 44 -12.55 -7.73 4.72
N SER A 45 -13.09 -7.73 3.50
CA SER A 45 -14.15 -8.66 3.09
C SER A 45 -13.72 -10.12 3.27
N ALA A 46 -14.67 -10.98 3.68
CA ALA A 46 -14.43 -12.41 3.82
C ALA A 46 -14.06 -13.07 2.48
N ALA A 47 -14.70 -12.63 1.39
CA ALA A 47 -14.40 -13.08 0.03
C ALA A 47 -12.94 -12.78 -0.37
N SER A 48 -12.45 -11.57 -0.09
CA SER A 48 -11.04 -11.22 -0.36
C SER A 48 -10.07 -12.08 0.44
N LYS A 49 -10.39 -12.39 1.71
CA LYS A 49 -9.55 -13.28 2.53
C LYS A 49 -9.55 -14.70 1.98
N ALA A 50 -10.72 -15.25 1.67
CA ALA A 50 -10.85 -16.59 1.10
C ALA A 50 -10.07 -16.71 -0.22
N TRP A 51 -10.16 -15.70 -1.08
CA TRP A 51 -9.43 -15.68 -2.35
C TRP A 51 -7.92 -15.71 -2.17
N VAL A 52 -7.36 -14.92 -1.24
CA VAL A 52 -5.91 -14.91 -0.96
C VAL A 52 -5.44 -16.22 -0.34
N MET A 53 -6.29 -16.88 0.45
CA MET A 53 -5.95 -18.15 1.10
C MET A 53 -5.90 -19.32 0.12
N ASP A 54 -6.61 -19.25 -1.01
CA ASP A 54 -6.61 -20.30 -2.03
C ASP A 54 -5.24 -20.39 -2.74
N PRO A 55 -4.49 -21.51 -2.61
CA PRO A 55 -3.19 -21.69 -3.24
C PRO A 55 -3.24 -21.60 -4.77
N LYS A 56 -4.38 -21.87 -5.40
CA LYS A 56 -4.55 -21.79 -6.86
C LYS A 56 -4.40 -20.36 -7.38
N ASN A 57 -4.67 -19.37 -6.54
CA ASN A 57 -4.55 -17.95 -6.91
C ASN A 57 -3.12 -17.42 -6.78
N ARG A 58 -2.18 -18.23 -6.27
CA ARG A 58 -0.77 -17.85 -6.16
C ARG A 58 -0.11 -17.89 -7.54
N LYS A 59 0.62 -16.83 -7.91
CA LYS A 59 1.49 -16.82 -9.10
C LYS A 59 2.91 -17.09 -8.65
N CYS A 60 3.33 -18.34 -8.82
CA CYS A 60 4.68 -18.76 -8.48
C CYS A 60 5.55 -18.79 -9.73
N SER A 61 6.77 -18.32 -9.60
CA SER A 61 7.76 -18.29 -10.68
C SER A 61 9.09 -18.81 -10.14
N PRO A 62 9.54 -20.02 -10.52
CA PRO A 62 8.93 -21.00 -11.44
C PRO A 62 7.62 -21.66 -10.93
N PRO A 63 6.80 -22.31 -11.79
CA PRO A 63 5.61 -23.04 -11.37
C PRO A 63 5.95 -24.15 -10.35
N GLY A 64 5.22 -24.22 -9.23
CA GLY A 64 5.48 -25.19 -8.16
C GLY A 64 6.63 -24.84 -7.21
N SER A 65 7.33 -23.72 -7.44
CA SER A 65 8.33 -23.23 -6.50
C SER A 65 7.70 -22.61 -5.26
N TRP A 66 8.53 -22.41 -4.23
CA TRP A 66 8.17 -21.69 -3.01
C TRP A 66 8.10 -20.16 -3.22
N LEU A 67 8.57 -19.65 -4.36
CA LEU A 67 8.60 -18.23 -4.68
C LEU A 67 7.30 -17.81 -5.38
N CYS A 68 6.31 -17.45 -4.58
CA CYS A 68 5.01 -16.99 -5.06
C CYS A 68 4.85 -15.49 -4.80
N ALA A 69 4.81 -14.70 -5.87
CA ALA A 69 4.50 -13.28 -5.75
C ALA A 69 3.05 -13.12 -5.24
N GLY A 70 2.88 -12.31 -4.20
CA GLY A 70 1.56 -11.97 -3.68
C GLY A 70 0.73 -11.25 -4.74
N GLN A 71 -0.55 -11.63 -4.85
CA GLN A 71 -1.50 -10.95 -5.73
C GLN A 71 -2.64 -10.37 -4.93
N TYR A 72 -3.14 -9.25 -5.44
CA TYR A 72 -4.38 -8.67 -4.94
C TYR A 72 -5.58 -9.40 -5.54
N PRO A 73 -6.69 -9.56 -4.78
CA PRO A 73 -7.91 -10.13 -5.30
C PRO A 73 -8.48 -9.32 -6.48
N PRO A 74 -9.29 -9.93 -7.36
CA PRO A 74 -9.81 -9.30 -8.58
C PRO A 74 -10.97 -8.32 -8.31
N ALA A 75 -10.90 -7.56 -7.21
CA ALA A 75 -11.87 -6.50 -6.91
C ALA A 75 -11.63 -5.31 -7.84
N LYS A 76 -12.68 -4.86 -8.53
CA LYS A 76 -12.60 -3.81 -9.56
C LYS A 76 -11.92 -2.55 -9.06
N GLU A 77 -12.28 -2.08 -7.88
CA GLU A 77 -11.76 -0.86 -7.26
C GLU A 77 -10.25 -0.96 -6.99
N ILE A 78 -9.78 -2.14 -6.57
CA ILE A 78 -8.35 -2.40 -6.32
C ILE A 78 -7.62 -2.45 -7.65
N GLN A 79 -8.14 -3.16 -8.65
CA GLN A 79 -7.49 -3.30 -9.95
C GLN A 79 -7.42 -1.97 -10.69
N GLU A 80 -8.46 -1.13 -10.64
CA GLU A 80 -8.46 0.21 -11.22
C GLU A 80 -7.45 1.15 -10.55
N MET A 81 -7.32 1.07 -9.22
CA MET A 81 -6.35 1.85 -8.47
C MET A 81 -4.92 1.36 -8.75
N LEU A 82 -4.69 0.05 -8.81
CA LEU A 82 -3.40 -0.55 -9.19
C LEU A 82 -3.02 -0.26 -10.64
N ALA A 83 -3.99 -0.16 -11.57
CA ALA A 83 -3.72 0.17 -12.97
C ALA A 83 -3.17 1.60 -13.14
N LYS A 84 -3.49 2.50 -12.21
CA LYS A 84 -2.99 3.87 -12.17
C LYS A 84 -1.67 4.02 -11.40
N ARG A 85 -1.16 2.93 -10.83
CA ARG A 85 0.06 2.98 -10.02
C ARG A 85 1.25 3.34 -10.91
N ILE A 86 2.14 4.16 -10.36
CA ILE A 86 3.44 4.43 -10.95
C ILE A 86 4.45 3.71 -10.07
N ASP A 87 5.02 2.63 -10.59
CA ASP A 87 5.99 1.82 -9.86
C ASP A 87 7.30 2.61 -9.74
N TYR A 88 7.86 2.70 -8.53
CA TYR A 88 9.13 3.42 -8.32
C TYR A 88 10.23 2.87 -9.23
N GLY A 89 10.80 3.76 -10.05
CA GLY A 89 11.97 3.49 -10.88
C GLY A 89 13.22 3.99 -10.19
N GLN A 90 14.21 3.10 -10.03
CA GLN A 90 15.55 3.53 -9.64
C GLN A 90 16.17 4.31 -10.80
N LEU A 91 16.94 5.36 -10.49
CA LEU A 91 17.55 6.25 -11.48
C LEU A 91 18.47 5.49 -12.46
N GLU A 92 19.00 4.35 -12.03
CA GLU A 92 19.93 3.48 -12.76
C GLU A 92 19.23 2.37 -13.55
N ASP A 93 17.89 2.33 -13.54
CA ASP A 93 17.11 1.37 -14.34
C ASP A 93 17.01 1.85 -15.79
N PHE A 94 18.15 1.82 -16.50
CA PHE A 94 18.30 2.36 -17.86
C PHE A 94 17.43 1.64 -18.91
N ASN A 95 16.91 0.45 -18.60
CA ASN A 95 16.08 -0.36 -19.49
C ASN A 95 14.57 -0.05 -19.37
N ARG A 96 14.15 0.80 -18.41
CA ARG A 96 12.73 1.00 -18.06
C ARG A 96 11.93 1.86 -19.07
N GLY A 97 12.61 2.54 -19.99
CA GLY A 97 12.00 3.48 -20.94
C GLY A 97 11.43 4.74 -20.27
N LYS A 98 11.05 5.75 -21.07
CA LYS A 98 10.56 7.06 -20.57
C LYS A 98 9.07 7.04 -20.16
N ARG A 99 8.68 6.20 -19.20
CA ARG A 99 7.26 6.04 -18.83
C ARG A 99 6.71 7.13 -17.89
N ASP A 100 7.53 7.73 -17.03
CA ASP A 100 7.01 8.49 -15.86
C ASP A 100 7.43 9.98 -15.78
N ASP A 101 8.14 10.47 -16.79
CA ASP A 101 8.74 11.83 -16.82
C ASP A 101 7.71 12.96 -16.65
N ALA A 102 6.54 12.84 -17.29
CA ALA A 102 5.52 13.87 -17.25
C ALA A 102 4.89 14.03 -15.86
N TYR A 103 4.67 12.92 -15.15
CA TYR A 103 4.14 12.91 -13.79
C TYR A 103 5.12 13.57 -12.81
N TYR A 104 6.40 13.17 -12.85
CA TYR A 104 7.42 13.76 -11.98
C TYR A 104 7.59 15.26 -12.23
N ARG A 105 7.57 15.71 -13.49
CA ARG A 105 7.64 17.15 -13.82
C ARG A 105 6.41 17.92 -13.32
N ALA A 106 5.21 17.33 -13.37
CA ALA A 106 4.00 17.96 -12.83
C ALA A 106 4.05 18.04 -11.29
N TYR A 107 4.47 16.96 -10.63
CA TYR A 107 4.64 16.91 -9.17
C TYR A 107 5.67 17.95 -8.69
N MET A 108 6.85 18.00 -9.30
CA MET A 108 7.91 18.94 -8.94
C MET A 108 7.54 20.40 -9.22
N ARG A 109 6.67 20.67 -10.21
CA ARG A 109 6.11 22.01 -10.43
C ARG A 109 5.17 22.40 -9.29
N ARG A 110 4.27 21.50 -8.89
CA ARG A 110 3.31 21.74 -7.79
C ARG A 110 4.00 22.01 -6.46
N ILE A 111 5.05 21.23 -6.14
CA ILE A 111 5.86 21.41 -4.92
C ILE A 111 6.62 22.76 -4.95
N ARG A 112 7.04 23.24 -6.13
CA ARG A 112 7.78 24.51 -6.27
C ARG A 112 6.89 25.75 -6.31
N SER A 113 5.61 25.60 -6.64
CA SER A 113 4.64 26.70 -6.72
C SER A 113 3.88 26.96 -5.42
N GLU A 114 4.06 26.09 -4.41
CA GLU A 114 3.58 26.24 -3.03
C GLU A 114 4.76 26.62 -2.12
#